data_AF-A0A1H8T013-F1
#
_entry.id   AF-A0A1H8T013-F1
#
_cell.length_a   1.000
_cell.length_b   1.000
_cell.length_c   1.000
_cell.angle_alpha   90.00
_cell.angle_beta   90.00
_cell.angle_gamma   90.00
#
_symmetry.space_group_name_H-M   'P 1'
#
loop_
_entity.id
_entity.type
_entity.pdbx_description
1 polymer ?
#
loop_
_entity_poly.entity_id
_entity_poly.type
_entity_poly.pdbx_seq_one_letter_code
_entity_poly.pdbx_strand_id
1 'polypeptide(L)'
;MTAAAPTVPALLAEELSPSRRAQHLEELCARFTGQPLDTTVASLRAALAVGIGMEDFRRLHVLISHLYHACGASIPLTTVLRTEVNAAVARRQDPVELEVLGR
;
A
#
# COMPACT_ATOMS: atom_id res chain seq x y z
N MET A 1 -24.02 -0.48 -13.96
CA MET A 1 -23.38 -1.01 -12.74
C MET A 1 -22.35 0.01 -12.30
N THR A 2 -22.59 0.73 -11.21
CA THR A 2 -21.59 1.64 -10.63
C THR A 2 -20.48 0.78 -10.04
N ALA A 3 -19.29 0.83 -10.64
CA ALA A 3 -18.12 0.16 -10.06
C ALA A 3 -17.88 0.75 -8.67
N ALA A 4 -17.76 -0.11 -7.66
CA ALA A 4 -17.45 0.33 -6.30
C ALA A 4 -16.10 1.06 -6.29
N ALA A 5 -15.98 2.11 -5.47
CA ALA A 5 -14.72 2.84 -5.34
C ALA A 5 -13.59 1.89 -4.89
N PRO A 6 -12.37 2.03 -5.44
CA PRO A 6 -11.26 1.18 -5.05
C PRO A 6 -10.89 1.42 -3.58
N THR A 7 -10.47 0.34 -2.92
CA THR A 7 -10.03 0.38 -1.52
C THR A 7 -8.69 -0.33 -1.40
N VAL A 8 -7.89 0.09 -0.42
CA VAL A 8 -6.58 -0.52 -0.17
C VAL A 8 -6.70 -2.00 0.23
N PRO A 9 -7.66 -2.42 1.09
CA PRO A 9 -7.89 -3.84 1.33
C PRO A 9 -8.16 -4.66 0.06
N ALA A 10 -8.94 -4.11 -0.89
CA ALA A 10 -9.18 -4.78 -2.17
C ALA A 10 -7.91 -4.90 -3.02
N LEU A 11 -7.09 -3.84 -3.09
CA LEU A 11 -5.78 -3.87 -3.75
C LEU A 11 -4.86 -4.96 -3.17
N LEU A 12 -4.86 -5.12 -1.85
CA LEU A 12 -4.02 -6.13 -1.17
C LEU A 12 -4.52 -7.55 -1.38
N ALA A 13 -5.85 -7.75 -1.44
CA ALA A 13 -6.46 -9.05 -1.69
C ALA A 13 -6.41 -9.48 -3.16
N GLU A 14 -6.19 -8.56 -4.10
CA GLU A 14 -6.21 -8.86 -5.53
C GLU A 14 -5.08 -9.83 -5.92
N GLU A 15 -5.42 -10.84 -6.74
CA GLU A 15 -4.43 -11.76 -7.28
C GLU A 15 -3.68 -11.10 -8.45
N LEU A 16 -2.35 -11.03 -8.34
CA LEU A 16 -1.53 -10.42 -9.39
C LEU A 16 -1.26 -11.42 -10.51
N SER A 17 -1.47 -10.97 -11.76
CA SER A 17 -1.10 -11.73 -12.96
C SER A 17 0.34 -12.21 -12.88
N PRO A 18 0.62 -13.53 -12.90
CA PRO A 18 1.96 -14.08 -12.72
C PRO A 18 2.97 -13.60 -13.77
N SER A 19 2.52 -13.40 -15.00
CA SER A 19 3.35 -13.01 -16.14
C SER A 19 3.60 -11.50 -16.24
N ARG A 20 2.80 -10.67 -15.55
CA ARG A 20 2.87 -9.20 -15.62
C ARG A 20 2.68 -8.54 -14.25
N ARG A 21 3.23 -9.13 -13.18
CA ARG A 21 2.96 -8.72 -11.78
C ARG A 21 3.13 -7.23 -11.53
N ALA A 22 4.27 -6.65 -11.95
CA ALA A 22 4.58 -5.24 -11.72
C ALA A 22 3.61 -4.32 -12.46
N GLN A 23 3.41 -4.56 -13.75
CA GLN A 23 2.50 -3.77 -14.57
C GLN A 23 1.04 -3.89 -14.11
N HIS A 24 0.61 -5.09 -13.74
CA HIS A 24 -0.74 -5.29 -13.20
C HIS A 24 -0.92 -4.53 -11.88
N LEU A 25 0.10 -4.54 -11.01
CA LEU A 25 0.06 -3.75 -9.77
C LEU A 25 -0.01 -2.23 -10.04
N GLU A 26 0.70 -1.73 -11.04
CA GLU A 26 0.59 -0.33 -11.48
C GLU A 26 -0.81 -0.01 -11.99
N GLU A 27 -1.40 -0.89 -12.81
CA GLU A 27 -2.78 -0.76 -13.30
C GLU A 27 -3.79 -0.74 -12.14
N LEU A 28 -3.58 -1.55 -11.10
CA LEU A 28 -4.40 -1.53 -9.89
C LEU A 28 -4.24 -0.24 -9.09
N CYS A 29 -3.01 0.27 -8.94
CA CYS A 29 -2.74 1.55 -8.28
C CYS A 29 -3.36 2.72 -9.05
N ALA A 30 -3.35 2.65 -10.38
CA ALA A 30 -3.96 3.67 -11.24
C ALA A 30 -5.47 3.84 -10.99
N ARG A 31 -6.17 2.82 -10.48
CA ARG A 31 -7.60 2.92 -10.10
C ARG A 31 -7.86 3.97 -9.02
N PHE A 32 -6.88 4.26 -8.16
CA PHE A 32 -6.99 5.30 -7.12
C PHE A 32 -6.87 6.73 -7.68
N THR A 33 -6.47 6.88 -8.94
CA THR A 33 -6.37 8.19 -9.59
C THR A 33 -7.75 8.83 -9.68
N GLY A 34 -7.88 10.05 -9.17
CA GLY A 34 -9.17 10.77 -9.13
C GLY A 34 -10.02 10.50 -7.88
N GLN A 35 -9.59 9.58 -7.00
CA GLN A 35 -10.19 9.44 -5.67
C GLN A 35 -9.64 10.54 -4.74
N PRO A 36 -10.46 11.08 -3.81
CA PRO A 36 -9.96 11.98 -2.78
C PRO A 36 -8.82 11.32 -1.99
N LEU A 37 -7.69 12.01 -1.90
CA LEU A 37 -6.48 11.47 -1.27
C LEU A 37 -6.74 11.03 0.19
N ASP A 38 -7.51 11.82 0.94
CA ASP A 38 -7.86 11.52 2.33
C ASP A 38 -8.61 10.19 2.48
N THR A 39 -9.48 9.86 1.52
CA THR A 39 -10.20 8.58 1.50
C THR A 39 -9.24 7.41 1.33
N THR A 40 -8.30 7.54 0.39
CA THR A 40 -7.29 6.50 0.14
C THR A 40 -6.35 6.34 1.33
N VAL A 41 -5.93 7.44 1.96
CA VAL A 41 -5.09 7.44 3.17
C VAL A 41 -5.82 6.80 4.35
N ALA A 42 -7.10 7.11 4.56
CA ALA A 42 -7.90 6.49 5.60
C ALA A 42 -8.05 4.98 5.37
N SER A 43 -8.29 4.56 4.12
CA SER A 43 -8.36 3.14 3.75
C SER A 43 -7.03 2.42 3.97
N LEU A 44 -5.91 3.06 3.64
CA LEU A 44 -4.57 2.54 3.90
C LEU A 44 -4.34 2.33 5.39
N ARG A 45 -4.60 3.36 6.22
CA ARG A 45 -4.40 3.30 7.67
C ARG A 45 -5.26 2.22 8.34
N ALA A 46 -6.48 2.04 7.88
CA ALA A 46 -7.33 0.95 8.34
C ALA A 46 -6.71 -0.43 8.06
N ALA A 47 -6.10 -0.62 6.88
CA ALA A 47 -5.40 -1.86 6.54
C ALA A 47 -4.14 -2.09 7.41
N LEU A 48 -3.43 -1.01 7.79
CA LEU A 48 -2.24 -1.10 8.63
C LEU A 48 -2.52 -1.44 10.10
N ALA A 49 -3.74 -1.22 10.58
CA ALA A 49 -4.11 -1.43 11.98
C ALA A 49 -3.97 -2.90 12.41
N VAL A 50 -4.21 -3.84 11.49
CA VAL A 50 -4.14 -5.29 11.75
C VAL A 50 -2.75 -5.90 11.51
N GLY A 51 -1.79 -5.10 11.04
CA GLY A 51 -0.47 -5.59 10.62
C GLY A 51 -0.49 -6.23 9.23
N ILE A 52 0.63 -6.15 8.52
CA ILE A 52 0.71 -6.51 7.10
C ILE A 52 1.88 -7.46 6.83
N GLY A 53 1.76 -8.30 5.79
CA GLY A 53 2.84 -9.18 5.37
C GLY A 53 3.85 -8.47 4.45
N MET A 54 4.94 -9.17 4.09
CA MET A 54 5.97 -8.63 3.20
C MET A 54 5.49 -8.37 1.76
N GLU A 55 4.51 -9.14 1.26
CA GLU A 55 3.92 -8.84 -0.04
C GLU A 55 3.08 -7.56 0.00
N ASP A 56 2.25 -7.40 1.02
CA ASP A 56 1.46 -6.19 1.25
C ASP A 56 2.36 -4.95 1.39
N PHE A 57 3.46 -5.08 2.14
CA PHE A 57 4.48 -4.03 2.27
C PHE A 57 4.96 -3.52 0.91
N ARG A 58 5.36 -4.45 0.02
CA ARG A 58 5.81 -4.11 -1.33
C ARG A 58 4.72 -3.43 -2.15
N ARG A 59 3.48 -3.95 -2.09
CA ARG A 59 2.33 -3.36 -2.78
C ARG A 59 2.03 -1.94 -2.30
N LEU A 60 2.06 -1.71 -0.99
CA LEU A 60 1.81 -0.39 -0.40
C LEU A 60 2.90 0.63 -0.73
N HIS A 61 4.16 0.21 -0.86
CA HIS A 61 5.24 1.10 -1.32
C HIS A 61 5.01 1.60 -2.75
N VAL A 62 4.52 0.72 -3.64
CA VAL A 62 4.13 1.11 -5.00
C VAL A 62 2.94 2.07 -4.96
N LEU A 63 1.91 1.77 -4.16
CA LEU A 63 0.78 2.67 -3.98
C LEU A 63 1.20 4.05 -3.46
N ILE A 64 2.04 4.13 -2.42
CA ILE A 64 2.52 5.42 -1.87
C ILE A 64 3.28 6.21 -2.93
N SER A 65 4.09 5.54 -3.75
CA SER A 65 4.81 6.18 -4.85
C SER A 65 3.82 6.70 -5.91
N HIS A 66 2.78 5.94 -6.24
CA HIS A 66 1.69 6.38 -7.11
C HIS A 66 0.95 7.61 -6.55
N LEU A 67 0.63 7.61 -5.25
CA LEU A 67 -0.04 8.73 -4.60
C LEU A 67 0.79 10.02 -4.69
N TYR A 68 2.11 9.90 -4.54
CA TYR A 68 3.05 11.02 -4.70
C TYR A 68 3.04 11.57 -6.14
N HIS A 69 3.22 10.69 -7.12
CA HIS A 69 3.42 11.11 -8.51
C HIS A 69 2.13 11.50 -9.24
N ALA A 70 1.00 10.86 -8.92
CA ALA A 70 -0.23 10.98 -9.69
C ALA A 70 -1.42 11.55 -8.91
N CYS A 71 -1.39 11.50 -7.57
CA CYS A 71 -2.54 11.92 -6.74
C CYS A 71 -2.25 13.15 -5.87
N GLY A 72 -1.08 13.78 -6.03
CA GLY A 72 -0.72 15.02 -5.33
C GLY A 72 -0.39 14.84 -3.85
N ALA A 73 -0.07 13.62 -3.39
CA ALA A 73 0.42 13.42 -2.03
C ALA A 73 1.75 14.16 -1.82
N SER A 74 1.90 14.83 -0.68
CA SER A 74 3.11 15.60 -0.38
C SER A 74 4.26 14.69 0.09
N ILE A 75 5.50 15.19 0.01
CA ILE A 75 6.68 14.48 0.55
C ILE A 75 6.53 14.19 2.06
N PRO A 76 6.11 15.15 2.91
CA PRO A 76 5.88 14.87 4.32
C PRO A 76 4.85 13.76 4.55
N LEU A 77 3.74 13.76 3.80
CA LEU A 77 2.71 12.74 3.92
C LEU A 77 3.25 11.35 3.51
N THR A 78 3.95 11.26 2.38
CA THR A 78 4.48 9.98 1.89
C THR A 78 5.55 9.40 2.83
N THR A 79 6.33 10.26 3.49
CA THR A 79 7.27 9.87 4.55
C THR A 79 6.53 9.27 5.74
N VAL A 80 5.49 9.93 6.24
CA VAL A 80 4.65 9.42 7.34
C VAL A 80 4.04 8.06 6.98
N LEU A 81 3.45 7.93 5.79
CA LEU A 81 2.85 6.67 5.34
C LEU A 81 3.87 5.53 5.25
N ARG A 82 5.09 5.80 4.75
CA ARG A 82 6.17 4.81 4.72
C ARG A 82 6.56 4.38 6.14
N THR A 83 6.66 5.31 7.08
CA THR A 83 6.92 4.97 8.49
C THR A 83 5.81 4.11 9.09
N GLU A 84 4.54 4.46 8.84
CA GLU A 84 3.39 3.68 9.31
C GLU A 84 3.38 2.26 8.72
N VAL A 85 3.71 2.11 7.43
CA VAL A 85 3.84 0.83 6.73
C VAL A 85 4.95 -0.04 7.33
N ASN A 86 6.14 0.53 7.58
CA ASN A 86 7.25 -0.20 8.22
C ASN A 86 6.87 -0.67 9.63
N ALA A 87 6.21 0.18 10.42
CA ALA A 87 5.73 -0.20 11.74
C ALA A 87 4.68 -1.32 11.68
N ALA A 88 3.84 -1.34 10.65
CA ALA A 88 2.82 -2.38 10.47
C ALA A 88 3.41 -3.75 10.08
N VAL A 89 4.51 -3.79 9.32
CA VAL A 89 5.26 -5.03 9.07
C VAL A 89 5.87 -5.54 10.37
N ALA A 90 6.54 -4.67 11.13
CA ALA A 90 7.18 -5.05 12.39
C ALA A 90 6.19 -5.60 13.43
N ARG A 91 4.92 -5.17 13.40
CA ARG A 91 3.84 -5.72 14.26
C ARG A 91 3.45 -7.16 13.92
N ARG A 92 3.65 -7.59 12.67
CA ARG A 92 3.23 -8.91 12.18
C ARG A 92 4.38 -9.91 12.11
N GLN A 93 5.61 -9.42 12.11
CA GLN A 93 6.80 -10.28 12.18
C GLN A 93 6.99 -10.77 13.63
N ASP A 94 6.92 -12.09 13.82
CA ASP A 94 7.48 -12.74 14.99
C ASP A 94 8.97 -12.33 15.14
N PRO A 95 9.52 -12.23 16.36
CA PRO A 95 10.82 -11.61 16.66
C PRO A 95 12.04 -12.22 15.93
N VAL A 96 11.86 -13.31 15.17
CA VAL A 96 12.91 -13.99 14.40
C VAL A 96 13.25 -13.27 13.08
N GLU A 97 12.33 -12.51 12.47
CA GLU A 97 12.60 -11.87 11.16
C GLU A 97 13.21 -10.45 11.24
N LEU A 98 13.21 -9.83 12.42
CA LEU A 98 13.74 -8.47 12.62
C LEU A 98 15.27 -8.38 12.48
N GLU A 99 16.00 -9.49 12.60
CA GLU A 99 17.45 -9.54 12.38
C GLU A 99 17.86 -9.33 10.92
N VAL A 100 16.96 -9.57 9.95
CA VAL A 100 17.27 -9.45 8.51
C VAL A 100 17.16 -8.00 8.02
N LEU A 101 16.38 -7.15 8.68
CA LEU A 101 16.19 -5.74 8.32
C LEU A 101 17.24 -4.79 8.93
N GLY A 102 18.12 -5.29 9.80
CA GLY A 102 19.15 -4.54 10.51
C GLY A 102 20.58 -4.69 9.96
N ARG A 103 20.77 -5.24 8.76
CA ARG A 103 22.09 -5.38 8.11
C ARG A 103 22.15 -4.74 6.73
#